data_AF-A0A3E0QTU1-F1
#
_entry.id   AF-A0A3E0QTU1-F1
#
_cell.length_a   1.000
_cell.length_b   1.000
_cell.length_c   1.000
_cell.angle_alpha   90.00
_cell.angle_beta   90.00
_cell.angle_gamma   90.00
#
_symmetry.space_group_name_H-M   'P 1'
#
loop_
_entity.id
_entity.type
_entity.pdbx_description
1 polymer ?
#
loop_
_entity_poly.entity_id
_entity_poly.type
_entity_poly.pdbx_seq_one_letter_code
_entity_poly.pdbx_strand_id
1 'polypeptide(L)'
;MNCEKLKNAKTLYDMGMKVAAVSVMCQDPRVFNAMMDAGTPCPYDGMIGDAAKAAWLADSERQPEEPQKNIIRDMDDETKSTLFGGGVVGSLLLLLLL
;
A
#
# COMPACT_ATOMS: atom_id res chain seq x y z
N MET A 1 -15.07 -4.61 -12.07
CA MET A 1 -15.13 -3.16 -11.78
C MET A 1 -16.56 -2.83 -11.41
N ASN A 2 -16.77 -2.12 -10.31
CA ASN A 2 -18.10 -1.79 -9.82
C ASN A 2 -18.60 -0.51 -10.52
N CYS A 3 -19.55 -0.64 -11.46
CA CYS A 3 -20.05 0.47 -12.27
C CYS A 3 -20.68 1.60 -11.43
N GLU A 4 -21.28 1.27 -10.28
CA GLU A 4 -21.89 2.25 -9.38
C GLU A 4 -20.86 3.17 -8.73
N LYS A 5 -19.66 2.65 -8.39
CA LYS A 5 -18.58 3.46 -7.82
C LYS A 5 -18.07 4.49 -8.81
N LEU A 6 -17.88 4.09 -10.07
CA LEU A 6 -17.46 5.00 -11.14
C LEU A 6 -18.52 6.07 -11.43
N LYS A 7 -19.81 5.68 -11.39
CA LYS A 7 -20.92 6.63 -11.52
C LYS A 7 -20.93 7.64 -10.37
N ASN A 8 -20.77 7.19 -9.14
CA ASN A 8 -20.73 8.08 -7.96
C ASN A 8 -19.52 9.01 -7.98
N ALA A 9 -18.34 8.49 -8.34
CA ALA A 9 -17.15 9.32 -8.52
C ALA A 9 -17.36 10.41 -9.57
N LYS A 10 -17.96 10.07 -10.72
CA LYS A 10 -18.29 11.04 -11.76
C LYS A 10 -19.29 12.09 -11.27
N THR A 11 -20.37 11.70 -10.60
CA THR A 11 -21.36 12.65 -10.07
C THR A 11 -20.71 13.62 -9.08
N LEU A 12 -19.86 13.14 -8.17
CA LEU A 12 -19.12 13.99 -7.23
C LEU A 12 -18.19 14.98 -7.95
N TYR A 13 -17.54 14.53 -9.03
CA TYR A 13 -16.67 15.37 -9.84
C TYR A 13 -17.48 16.47 -10.58
N ASP A 14 -18.61 16.09 -11.17
CA ASP A 14 -19.50 17.00 -11.90
C ASP A 14 -20.17 18.03 -10.96
N MET A 15 -20.35 17.70 -9.67
CA MET A 15 -20.80 18.63 -8.62
C MET A 15 -19.70 19.53 -8.05
N GLY A 16 -18.46 19.45 -8.57
CA GLY A 16 -17.33 20.28 -8.14
C GLY A 16 -16.54 19.75 -6.93
N MET A 17 -16.92 18.60 -6.37
CA MET A 17 -16.23 17.94 -5.25
C MET A 17 -15.07 17.06 -5.75
N LYS A 18 -14.05 17.68 -6.34
CA LYS A 18 -12.93 16.97 -7.01
C LYS A 18 -12.17 16.03 -6.08
N VAL A 19 -11.88 16.46 -4.85
CA VAL A 19 -11.12 15.65 -3.88
C VAL A 19 -11.93 14.44 -3.44
N ALA A 20 -13.23 14.61 -3.17
CA ALA A 20 -14.12 13.51 -2.79
C ALA A 20 -14.30 12.49 -3.93
N ALA A 21 -14.41 12.96 -5.17
CA ALA A 21 -14.48 12.10 -6.34
C ALA A 21 -13.25 11.19 -6.46
N VAL A 22 -12.05 11.76 -6.27
CA VAL A 22 -10.79 11.00 -6.28
C VAL A 22 -10.72 10.02 -5.12
N SER A 23 -11.13 10.41 -3.90
CA SER A 23 -11.17 9.51 -2.75
C SER A 23 -12.09 8.30 -2.96
N VAL A 24 -13.22 8.44 -3.67
CA VAL A 24 -14.08 7.32 -4.04
C VAL A 24 -13.40 6.39 -5.06
N MET A 25 -12.62 6.92 -5.99
CA MET A 25 -11.86 6.11 -6.96
C MET A 25 -10.70 5.36 -6.30
N CYS A 26 -10.03 5.96 -5.33
CA CYS A 26 -8.93 5.37 -4.58
C CYS A 26 -9.32 4.18 -3.67
N GLN A 27 -10.62 3.89 -3.54
CA GLN A 27 -11.08 2.65 -2.89
C GLN A 27 -10.81 1.39 -3.73
N ASP A 28 -10.47 1.55 -5.01
CA ASP A 28 -10.03 0.45 -5.87
C ASP A 28 -8.49 0.35 -5.79
N PRO A 29 -7.92 -0.79 -5.34
CA PRO A 29 -6.48 -0.94 -5.16
C PRO A 29 -5.69 -0.69 -6.45
N ARG A 30 -6.26 -1.03 -7.61
CA ARG A 30 -5.62 -0.81 -8.91
C ARG A 30 -5.48 0.68 -9.24
N VAL A 31 -6.48 1.47 -8.86
CA VAL A 31 -6.44 2.92 -9.05
C VAL A 31 -5.49 3.53 -8.04
N PHE A 32 -5.54 3.08 -6.78
CA PHE A 32 -4.61 3.52 -5.74
C PHE A 32 -3.15 3.33 -6.16
N ASN A 33 -2.77 2.14 -6.62
CA ASN A 33 -1.41 1.87 -7.04
C ASN A 33 -1.00 2.65 -8.29
N ALA A 34 -1.85 2.69 -9.32
CA ALA A 34 -1.56 3.50 -10.51
C ALA A 34 -1.36 4.98 -10.17
N MET A 35 -2.12 5.50 -9.20
CA MET A 35 -2.00 6.89 -8.74
C MET A 35 -0.74 7.13 -7.90
N MET A 36 -0.34 6.17 -7.07
CA MET A 36 0.91 6.21 -6.31
C MET A 36 2.13 6.15 -7.22
N ASP A 37 2.10 5.31 -8.25
CA ASP A 37 3.16 5.20 -9.26
C ASP A 37 3.26 6.46 -10.14
N ALA A 38 2.12 7.10 -10.44
CA ALA A 38 2.06 8.35 -11.18
C ALA A 38 2.52 9.59 -10.37
N GLY A 39 2.83 9.41 -9.07
CA GLY A 39 3.22 10.52 -8.19
C GLY A 39 2.06 11.46 -7.83
N THR A 40 0.81 11.05 -8.07
CA THR A 40 -0.40 11.77 -7.69
C THR A 40 -1.12 10.99 -6.60
N PRO A 41 -0.61 10.99 -5.35
CA PRO A 41 -1.12 10.14 -4.28
C PRO A 41 -2.58 10.46 -3.95
N CYS A 42 -3.30 9.43 -3.52
CA CYS A 42 -4.70 9.54 -3.12
C CYS A 42 -4.87 10.50 -1.92
N PRO A 43 -5.93 11.33 -1.89
CA PRO A 43 -6.18 12.21 -0.76
C PRO A 43 -6.36 11.45 0.55
N TYR A 44 -5.81 11.98 1.64
CA TYR A 44 -5.85 11.38 2.97
C TYR A 44 -6.31 12.42 3.99
N ASP A 45 -7.51 12.28 4.57
CA ASP A 45 -8.06 13.18 5.60
C ASP A 45 -7.84 14.69 5.34
N GLY A 46 -8.04 15.12 4.09
CA GLY A 46 -7.87 16.51 3.66
C GLY A 46 -6.45 16.90 3.24
N MET A 47 -5.47 16.02 3.42
CA MET A 47 -4.11 16.14 2.89
C MET A 47 -4.07 15.71 1.43
N ILE A 48 -3.25 16.39 0.62
CA ILE A 48 -3.05 16.14 -0.81
C ILE A 48 -1.55 16.16 -1.11
N GLY A 49 -1.11 15.41 -2.12
CA GLY A 49 0.29 15.41 -2.58
C GLY A 49 1.22 14.73 -1.59
N ASP A 50 2.42 15.28 -1.39
CA ASP A 50 3.47 14.64 -0.59
C ASP A 50 3.06 14.41 0.87
N ALA A 51 2.24 15.30 1.44
CA ALA A 51 1.68 15.14 2.78
C ALA A 51 0.76 13.91 2.87
N ALA A 52 -0.06 13.68 1.83
CA ALA A 52 -0.90 12.49 1.76
C ALA A 52 -0.05 11.22 1.59
N LYS A 53 1.01 11.27 0.76
CA LYS A 53 1.94 10.15 0.59
C LYS A 53 2.60 9.76 1.93
N ALA A 54 3.07 10.74 2.70
CA ALA A 54 3.66 10.50 4.01
C ALA A 54 2.65 9.86 4.98
N ALA A 55 1.41 10.35 5.00
CA ALA A 55 0.34 9.78 5.82
C ALA A 55 -0.01 8.34 5.42
N TRP A 56 -0.11 8.04 4.13
CA TRP A 56 -0.34 6.68 3.63
C TRP A 56 0.82 5.72 3.91
N LEU A 57 2.06 6.21 3.92
CA LEU A 57 3.23 5.39 4.29
C LEU A 57 3.25 5.13 5.81
N ALA A 58 2.85 6.11 6.61
CA ALA A 58 2.74 5.96 8.06
C ALA A 58 1.59 5.01 8.47
N ASP A 59 0.47 5.04 7.75
CA ASP A 59 -0.70 4.17 7.95
C ASP A 59 -0.80 3.11 6.83
N SER A 60 0.08 2.11 6.91
CA SER A 60 0.12 0.99 5.96
C SER A 60 -1.03 0.00 6.13
N GLU A 61 -1.80 0.07 7.22
CA GLU A 61 -2.94 -0.80 7.51
C GLU A 61 -4.22 -0.34 6.82
N ARG A 62 -4.37 0.98 6.63
CA ARG A 62 -5.53 1.57 5.96
C ARG A 62 -5.48 1.53 4.43
N GLN A 63 -4.35 1.10 3.84
CA GLN A 63 -4.18 1.01 2.39
C GLN A 63 -5.15 -0.03 1.80
N PRO A 64 -5.81 0.26 0.65
CA PRO A 64 -6.69 -0.70 0.02
C PRO A 64 -5.90 -1.96 -0.37
N GLU A 65 -6.31 -3.11 0.15
CA GLU A 65 -5.62 -4.37 -0.04
C GLU A 65 -5.66 -4.79 -1.52
N GLU A 66 -4.48 -4.89 -2.12
CA GLU A 66 -4.28 -5.52 -3.41
C GLU A 66 -4.57 -7.03 -3.30
N PRO A 67 -5.49 -7.61 -4.11
CA PRO A 67 -5.77 -9.04 -4.09
C PRO A 67 -4.54 -9.94 -4.31
N GLN A 68 -3.45 -9.37 -4.85
CA GLN A 68 -2.22 -10.08 -5.22
C GLN A 68 -1.10 -9.94 -4.16
N LYS A 69 -1.19 -8.99 -3.23
CA LYS A 69 -0.18 -8.79 -2.17
C LYS A 69 -0.25 -9.87 -1.07
N ASN A 70 -1.30 -10.68 -1.10
CA ASN A 70 -1.54 -11.81 -0.20
C ASN A 70 -0.50 -12.94 -0.38
N ILE A 71 0.12 -13.06 -1.56
CA ILE A 71 1.14 -14.10 -1.79
C ILE A 71 2.51 -13.72 -1.21
N ILE A 72 2.83 -12.43 -1.11
CA ILE A 72 4.13 -11.96 -0.61
C ILE A 72 4.07 -11.62 0.89
N ARG A 73 2.92 -11.18 1.42
CA ARG A 73 2.77 -10.87 2.86
C ARG A 73 2.75 -12.10 3.76
N ASP A 74 2.40 -13.27 3.24
CA ASP A 74 2.45 -14.54 3.98
C ASP A 74 3.88 -15.07 4.19
N MET A 75 4.91 -14.39 3.65
CA MET A 75 6.31 -14.78 3.78
C MET A 75 7.08 -14.16 4.98
N ASP A 76 6.42 -13.40 5.88
CA ASP A 76 7.15 -12.62 6.91
C ASP A 76 7.37 -13.31 8.27
N ASP A 77 6.74 -14.46 8.56
CA ASP A 77 6.97 -15.16 9.85
C ASP A 77 7.99 -16.32 9.74
N GLU A 78 7.98 -17.09 8.65
CA GLU A 78 8.91 -18.23 8.49
C GLU A 78 10.33 -17.80 8.09
N THR A 79 10.47 -16.72 7.31
CA THR A 79 11.78 -16.19 6.89
C THR A 79 12.55 -15.55 8.05
N LYS A 80 11.86 -14.89 8.99
CA LYS A 80 12.48 -14.33 10.21
C LYS A 80 13.11 -15.44 11.05
N SER A 81 12.39 -16.55 11.24
CA SER A 81 12.86 -17.69 12.02
C SER A 81 14.09 -18.36 11.37
N THR A 82 14.10 -18.48 10.05
CA THR A 82 15.21 -19.05 9.27
C THR A 82 16.43 -18.13 9.24
N LEU A 83 16.23 -16.81 9.17
CA LEU A 83 17.31 -15.81 9.18
C LEU A 83 18.02 -15.75 10.54
N PHE A 84 17.26 -15.80 11.64
CA PHE A 84 17.83 -15.84 12.99
C PHE A 84 18.54 -17.18 13.28
N GLY A 85 17.99 -18.31 12.83
CA GLY A 85 18.65 -19.62 12.95
C GLY A 85 19.92 -19.75 12.10
N GLY A 86 19.87 -19.26 10.86
CA GLY A 86 21.00 -19.28 9.93
C GLY A 86 22.15 -18.36 10.34
N GLY A 87 21.84 -17.21 10.94
CA GLY A 87 22.86 -16.27 11.43
C GLY A 87 23.71 -16.83 12.57
N VAL A 88 23.10 -17.58 13.50
CA VAL A 88 23.83 -18.21 14.61
C VAL A 88 24.71 -19.35 14.10
N VAL A 89 24.17 -20.22 13.23
CA VAL A 89 24.93 -21.34 12.66
C VAL A 89 26.06 -20.85 11.77
N GLY A 90 25.81 -19.83 10.94
CA GLY A 90 26.82 -19.22 10.07
C GLY A 90 27.93 -18.52 10.86
N SER A 91 27.57 -17.81 11.93
CA SER A 91 28.53 -17.18 12.85
C SER A 91 29.41 -18.21 13.54
N LEU A 92 28.82 -19.29 14.06
CA LEU A 92 29.55 -20.36 14.73
C LEU A 92 30.49 -21.11 13.77
N LEU A 93 30.06 -21.34 12.52
CA LEU A 93 30.89 -21.94 11.47
C LEU A 93 32.06 -21.03 11.09
N LEU A 94 31.83 -19.71 10.98
CA LEU A 94 32.89 -18.75 10.67
C LEU A 94 33.93 -18.68 11.79
N LEU A 95 33.49 -18.76 13.05
CA LEU A 95 34.36 -18.75 14.23
C LEU A 95 35.19 -20.04 14.36
N LEU A 96 34.73 -21.15 13.78
CA LEU A 96 35.46 -22.43 13.76
C LEU A 96 36.46 -22.53 12.61
N LEU A 97 36.31 -21.69 11.57
CA LEU A 97 37.18 -21.64 10.38
C LEU A 97 38.29 -20.56 10.49
N LEU A 98 38.24 -19.70 11.52
CA LEU A 98 39.21 -18.64 11.82
C LEU A 98 40.12 -19.06 12.99
#